data_AF-A0A8T5T6M3-F1
#
_entry.id   AF-A0A8T5T6M3-F1
#
_cell.length_a   1.000
_cell.length_b   1.000
_cell.length_c   1.000
_cell.angle_alpha   90.00
_cell.angle_beta   90.00
_cell.angle_gamma   90.00
#
_symmetry.space_group_name_H-M   'P 1'
#
loop_
_entity.id
_entity.type
_entity.pdbx_description
1 polymer ?
#
loop_
_entity_poly.entity_id
_entity_poly.type
_entity_poly.pdbx_seq_one_letter_code
_entity_poly.pdbx_strand_id
1 'polypeptide(L)'
;MLITHSLIPGIIIILFGLIFNWYGLIFSGILYLIHILIDTFDWGTNLFYFPKKPVGVKILISKEELENLPKYLANYKNNESFFDEKYYTNKIWLIIEVIAFVTMMFTLIFFALEYIYFIILYFMGLYFHLARHYHLKKLERR
;
A
#
# COMPACT_ATOMS: atom_id res chain seq x y z
N MET A 1 -3.38 8.09 -10.71
CA MET A 1 -3.30 6.72 -10.15
C MET A 1 -2.87 5.76 -11.22
N LEU A 2 -1.96 4.85 -10.88
CA LEU A 2 -1.39 3.83 -11.76
C LEU A 2 -2.38 2.69 -11.99
N ILE A 3 -2.24 1.95 -13.10
CA ILE A 3 -3.06 0.74 -13.37
C ILE A 3 -2.82 -0.37 -12.34
N THR A 4 -1.66 -0.33 -11.67
CA THR A 4 -1.29 -1.18 -10.53
C THR A 4 -2.11 -0.90 -9.27
N HIS A 5 -3.01 0.08 -9.29
CA HIS A 5 -4.01 0.32 -8.25
C HIS A 5 -5.42 0.14 -8.83
N SER A 6 -5.61 -0.96 -9.55
CA SER A 6 -6.89 -1.40 -10.09
C SER A 6 -6.99 -2.93 -9.98
N LEU A 7 -8.20 -3.47 -10.14
CA LEU A 7 -8.44 -4.92 -10.12
C LEU A 7 -7.89 -5.61 -11.39
N ILE A 8 -7.62 -4.85 -12.45
CA ILE A 8 -7.27 -5.38 -13.78
C ILE A 8 -6.03 -6.29 -13.73
N PRO A 9 -4.88 -5.88 -13.15
CA PRO A 9 -3.72 -6.76 -13.08
C PRO A 9 -3.97 -8.05 -12.31
N GLY A 10 -4.72 -7.99 -11.20
CA GLY A 10 -5.09 -9.18 -10.42
C GLY A 10 -5.92 -10.18 -11.24
N ILE A 11 -6.91 -9.68 -11.97
CA ILE A 11 -7.73 -10.51 -12.88
C ILE A 11 -6.87 -11.14 -13.97
N ILE A 12 -5.96 -10.38 -14.59
CA ILE A 12 -5.05 -10.89 -15.62
C ILE A 12 -4.15 -12.02 -15.05
N ILE A 13 -3.60 -11.83 -13.85
CA ILE A 13 -2.77 -12.84 -13.18
C ILE A 13 -3.58 -14.13 -12.93
N ILE A 14 -4.82 -14.01 -12.44
CA ILE A 14 -5.71 -15.16 -12.22
C ILE A 14 -5.98 -15.88 -13.55
N LEU A 15 -6.31 -15.14 -14.61
CA LEU A 15 -6.57 -15.70 -15.93
C LEU A 15 -5.36 -16.48 -16.46
N PHE A 16 -4.14 -15.94 -16.34
CA PHE A 16 -2.94 -16.68 -16.69
C PHE A 16 -2.75 -17.92 -15.82
N GLY A 17 -2.99 -17.83 -14.51
CA GLY A 17 -2.96 -18.98 -13.61
C GLY A 17 -3.93 -20.09 -14.03
N LEU A 18 -5.13 -19.74 -14.49
CA LEU A 18 -6.10 -20.71 -15.02
C LEU A 18 -5.65 -21.31 -16.35
N ILE A 19 -5.15 -20.49 -17.29
CA ILE A 19 -4.68 -20.95 -18.60
C ILE A 19 -3.51 -21.93 -18.47
N PHE A 20 -2.55 -21.63 -17.59
CA PHE A 20 -1.37 -22.46 -17.37
C PHE A 20 -1.56 -23.53 -16.28
N ASN A 21 -2.76 -23.64 -15.71
CA ASN A 21 -3.08 -24.52 -14.59
C ASN A 21 -2.08 -24.41 -13.41
N TRP A 22 -1.66 -23.17 -13.10
CA TRP A 22 -0.68 -22.90 -12.05
C TRP A 22 -1.32 -22.21 -10.86
N TYR A 23 -1.56 -22.99 -9.79
CA TYR A 23 -2.19 -22.51 -8.56
C TYR A 23 -1.45 -21.34 -7.90
N GLY A 24 -0.11 -21.30 -7.99
CA GLY A 24 0.67 -20.19 -7.43
C GLY A 24 0.33 -18.83 -8.04
N LEU A 25 0.09 -18.78 -9.35
CA LEU A 25 -0.37 -17.56 -10.02
C LEU A 25 -1.78 -17.18 -9.58
N ILE A 26 -2.68 -18.16 -9.46
CA ILE A 26 -4.06 -17.92 -9.00
C ILE A 26 -4.04 -17.29 -7.59
N PHE A 27 -3.29 -17.87 -6.66
CA PHE A 27 -3.13 -17.32 -5.31
C PHE A 27 -2.50 -15.93 -5.31
N SER A 28 -1.47 -15.71 -6.14
CA SER A 28 -0.83 -14.38 -6.27
C SER A 28 -1.81 -13.32 -6.75
N GLY A 29 -2.67 -13.67 -7.72
CA GLY A 29 -3.71 -12.79 -8.22
C GLY A 29 -4.79 -12.48 -7.17
N ILE A 30 -5.22 -13.48 -6.39
CA ILE A 30 -6.16 -13.28 -5.27
C ILE A 30 -5.57 -12.37 -4.21
N LEU A 31 -4.32 -12.60 -3.79
CA LEU A 31 -3.62 -11.76 -2.82
C LEU A 31 -3.49 -10.32 -3.31
N TYR A 32 -3.18 -10.12 -4.59
CA TYR A 32 -3.18 -8.80 -5.21
C TYR A 32 -4.57 -8.13 -5.14
N LEU A 33 -5.66 -8.85 -5.42
CA LEU A 33 -7.01 -8.29 -5.31
C LEU A 33 -7.35 -7.89 -3.86
N ILE A 34 -6.96 -8.71 -2.88
CA ILE A 34 -7.13 -8.38 -1.45
C ILE A 34 -6.35 -7.09 -1.11
N HIS A 35 -5.11 -6.97 -1.58
CA HIS A 35 -4.32 -5.75 -1.39
C HIS A 35 -5.01 -4.51 -1.98
N ILE A 36 -5.53 -4.59 -3.20
CA ILE A 36 -6.29 -3.49 -3.82
C ILE A 36 -7.54 -3.12 -3.01
N LEU A 37 -8.22 -4.10 -2.40
CA LEU A 37 -9.35 -3.81 -1.51
C LEU A 37 -8.89 -3.08 -0.26
N ILE A 38 -7.75 -3.45 0.32
CA ILE A 38 -7.16 -2.72 1.46
C ILE A 38 -6.80 -1.29 1.05
N ASP A 39 -6.21 -1.08 -0.12
CA ASP A 39 -5.88 0.26 -0.65
C ASP A 39 -7.12 1.17 -0.80
N THR A 40 -8.34 0.60 -0.91
CA THR A 40 -9.58 1.40 -0.90
C THR A 40 -9.79 2.12 0.43
N PHE A 41 -9.27 1.58 1.53
CA PHE A 41 -9.39 2.17 2.86
C PHE A 41 -8.37 3.28 3.08
N ASP A 42 -7.16 3.18 2.54
CA ASP A 42 -6.08 4.15 2.77
C ASP A 42 -6.34 5.48 2.07
N TRP A 43 -6.10 5.49 0.77
CA TRP A 43 -6.16 6.66 -0.12
C TRP A 43 -7.28 6.54 -1.15
N GLY A 44 -7.97 5.41 -1.15
CA GLY A 44 -8.85 5.00 -2.24
C GLY A 44 -8.04 4.40 -3.37
N THR A 45 -8.69 3.62 -4.20
CA THR A 45 -8.07 2.98 -5.36
C THR A 45 -8.88 3.26 -6.61
N ASN A 46 -8.28 3.07 -7.77
CA ASN A 46 -9.00 3.21 -9.04
C ASN A 46 -9.45 1.83 -9.49
N LEU A 47 -10.47 1.28 -8.80
CA LEU A 47 -10.91 -0.13 -8.91
C LEU A 47 -10.98 -0.63 -10.36
N PHE A 48 -11.54 0.18 -11.26
CA PHE A 48 -11.73 -0.17 -12.67
C PHE A 48 -10.85 0.63 -13.63
N TYR A 49 -9.88 1.40 -13.13
CA TYR A 49 -9.02 2.33 -13.87
C TYR A 49 -9.76 3.52 -14.56
N PHE A 50 -11.04 3.34 -14.91
CA PHE A 50 -11.95 4.35 -15.45
C PHE A 50 -13.22 4.44 -14.59
N PRO A 51 -13.68 5.64 -14.19
CA PRO A 51 -13.04 6.95 -14.31
C PRO A 51 -11.79 7.07 -13.41
N LYS A 52 -10.83 7.95 -13.75
CA LYS A 52 -9.60 8.21 -12.95
C LYS A 52 -9.89 8.92 -11.60
N LYS A 53 -10.95 8.53 -10.89
CA LYS A 53 -11.34 9.03 -9.58
C LYS A 53 -11.12 7.92 -8.56
N PRO A 54 -10.45 8.21 -7.44
CA PRO A 54 -10.26 7.22 -6.38
C PRO A 54 -11.61 6.89 -5.72
N VAL A 55 -11.91 5.60 -5.66
CA VAL A 55 -13.07 5.01 -4.99
C VAL A 55 -12.59 4.32 -3.71
N GLY A 56 -13.35 4.47 -2.63
CA GLY A 56 -13.03 3.88 -1.33
C GLY A 56 -13.36 4.78 -0.15
N VAL A 57 -13.09 4.28 1.05
CA VAL A 57 -13.35 4.96 2.33
C VAL A 57 -12.39 6.13 2.55
N LYS A 58 -11.12 6.00 2.10
CA LYS A 58 -10.12 7.08 2.12
C LYS A 58 -9.88 7.65 3.51
N ILE A 59 -9.57 6.78 4.47
CA ILE A 59 -9.36 7.12 5.89
C ILE A 59 -8.23 8.15 6.07
N LEU A 60 -7.24 8.15 5.17
CA LEU A 60 -6.06 9.02 5.28
C LEU A 60 -6.22 10.38 4.60
N ILE A 61 -7.30 10.62 3.84
CA ILE A 61 -7.52 11.90 3.16
C ILE A 61 -8.99 12.29 3.14
N SER A 62 -9.30 13.50 3.61
CA SER A 62 -10.66 14.02 3.58
C SER A 62 -11.09 14.36 2.15
N LYS A 63 -12.41 14.45 1.93
CA LYS A 63 -12.97 14.86 0.64
C LYS A 63 -12.50 16.25 0.22
N GLU A 64 -12.42 17.19 1.17
CA GLU A 64 -11.96 18.56 0.91
C GLU A 64 -10.48 18.60 0.49
N GLU A 65 -9.62 17.86 1.20
CA GLU A 65 -8.20 17.75 0.86
C GLU A 65 -8.00 17.13 -0.53
N LEU A 66 -8.79 16.13 -0.88
CA LEU A 66 -8.72 15.49 -2.20
C LEU A 66 -9.16 16.43 -3.32
N GLU A 67 -10.23 17.20 -3.12
CA GLU A 67 -10.75 18.16 -4.12
C GLU A 67 -9.83 19.37 -4.29
N ASN A 68 -9.13 19.77 -3.23
CA ASN A 68 -8.22 20.92 -3.22
C ASN A 68 -6.75 20.51 -3.08
N LEU A 69 -6.39 19.30 -3.51
CA LEU A 69 -5.08 18.69 -3.27
C LEU A 69 -3.88 19.61 -3.63
N PRO A 70 -3.87 20.35 -4.76
CA PRO A 70 -2.76 21.25 -5.09
C PRO A 70 -2.49 22.32 -4.02
N LYS A 71 -3.53 22.81 -3.35
CA LYS A 71 -3.41 23.81 -2.27
C LYS A 71 -2.72 23.22 -1.04
N TYR A 72 -3.06 21.98 -0.69
CA TYR A 72 -2.47 21.29 0.46
C TYR A 72 -1.02 20.87 0.19
N LEU A 73 -0.73 20.38 -1.03
CA LEU A 73 0.63 20.02 -1.45
C LEU A 73 1.58 21.23 -1.45
N ALA A 74 1.10 22.42 -1.82
CA ALA A 74 1.90 23.64 -1.84
C ALA A 74 2.44 24.07 -0.45
N ASN A 75 1.92 23.51 0.65
CA ASN A 75 2.41 23.79 1.99
C ASN A 75 3.70 23.02 2.34
N TYR A 76 4.08 22.04 1.53
CA TYR A 76 5.24 21.19 1.73
C TYR A 76 6.34 21.54 0.74
N LYS A 77 7.61 21.42 1.13
CA LYS A 77 8.73 21.57 0.19
C LYS A 77 8.75 20.44 -0.83
N ASN A 78 8.31 19.26 -0.39
CA ASN A 78 8.23 18.05 -1.18
C ASN A 78 6.79 17.49 -1.10
N ASN A 79 6.17 17.23 -2.25
CA ASN A 79 4.77 16.80 -2.32
C ASN A 79 4.53 15.44 -1.62
N GLU A 80 5.52 14.56 -1.63
CA GLU A 80 5.45 13.26 -0.96
C GLU A 80 5.33 13.40 0.56
N SER A 81 5.87 14.48 1.14
CA SER A 81 5.76 14.78 2.58
C SER A 81 4.32 14.90 3.06
N PHE A 82 3.39 15.40 2.24
CA PHE A 82 1.96 15.47 2.61
C PHE A 82 1.38 14.09 2.89
N PHE A 83 1.61 13.13 1.99
CA PHE A 83 1.10 11.77 2.13
C PHE A 83 1.78 11.05 3.29
N ASP A 84 3.08 11.27 3.43
CA ASP A 84 3.89 10.69 4.50
C ASP A 84 3.44 11.20 5.88
N GLU A 85 3.21 12.50 6.05
CA GLU A 85 2.68 13.07 7.29
C GLU A 85 1.30 12.50 7.65
N LYS A 86 0.38 12.42 6.68
CA LYS A 86 -0.97 11.91 6.91
C LYS A 86 -0.97 10.43 7.32
N TYR A 87 -0.09 9.64 6.71
CA TYR A 87 0.10 8.23 7.04
C TYR A 87 0.64 8.05 8.46
N TYR A 88 1.76 8.69 8.80
CA TYR A 88 2.43 8.52 10.09
C TYR A 88 1.75 9.25 11.27
N THR A 89 0.87 10.22 11.00
CA THR A 89 0.10 10.91 12.05
C THR A 89 -1.12 10.11 12.48
N ASN A 90 -1.65 9.24 11.62
CA ASN A 90 -2.79 8.38 11.98
C ASN A 90 -2.34 7.19 12.84
N LYS A 91 -2.29 7.41 14.17
CA LYS A 91 -1.86 6.39 15.14
C LYS A 91 -2.65 5.09 15.08
N ILE A 92 -3.95 5.16 14.80
CA ILE A 92 -4.81 3.97 14.72
C ILE A 92 -4.37 3.11 13.54
N TRP A 93 -4.17 3.74 12.38
CA TRP A 93 -3.71 3.05 11.18
C TRP A 93 -2.33 2.42 11.38
N LEU A 94 -1.39 3.18 11.96
CA LEU A 94 -0.05 2.68 12.27
C LEU A 94 -0.07 1.48 13.24
N ILE A 95 -0.95 1.49 14.24
CA ILE A 95 -1.13 0.35 15.16
C ILE A 95 -1.65 -0.88 14.42
N ILE A 96 -2.65 -0.72 13.54
CA ILE A 96 -3.21 -1.81 12.74
C ILE A 96 -2.12 -2.44 11.86
N GLU A 97 -1.29 -1.63 11.22
CA GLU A 97 -0.20 -2.11 10.37
C GLU A 97 0.89 -2.84 11.16
N VAL A 98 1.26 -2.32 12.35
CA VAL A 98 2.23 -3.01 13.22
C VAL A 98 1.66 -4.36 13.67
N ILE A 99 0.38 -4.43 14.04
CA ILE A 99 -0.28 -5.69 14.41
C ILE A 99 -0.30 -6.66 13.22
N ALA A 100 -0.64 -6.17 12.02
CA ALA A 100 -0.66 -6.97 10.80
C ALA A 100 0.75 -7.51 10.48
N PHE A 101 1.78 -6.67 10.59
CA PHE A 101 3.18 -7.05 10.38
C PHE A 101 3.63 -8.11 11.38
N VAL A 102 3.38 -7.91 12.68
CA VAL A 102 3.76 -8.87 13.72
C VAL A 102 3.04 -10.21 13.50
N THR A 103 1.74 -10.19 13.18
CA THR A 103 0.96 -11.38 12.88
C THR A 103 1.49 -12.13 11.65
N MET A 104 1.83 -11.39 10.59
CA MET A 104 2.46 -11.93 9.39
C MET A 104 3.79 -12.61 9.75
N MET A 105 4.65 -11.95 10.54
CA MET A 105 5.93 -12.50 10.97
C MET A 105 5.78 -13.80 11.77
N PHE A 106 4.86 -13.84 12.74
CA PHE A 106 4.55 -15.08 13.46
C PHE A 106 4.10 -16.19 12.52
N THR A 107 3.16 -15.88 11.62
CA THR A 107 2.62 -16.85 10.66
C THR A 107 3.73 -17.40 9.77
N LEU A 108 4.62 -16.54 9.25
CA LEU A 108 5.73 -16.97 8.41
C LEU A 108 6.72 -17.87 9.15
N ILE A 109 7.06 -17.55 10.40
CA ILE A 109 7.99 -18.37 11.19
C ILE A 109 7.44 -19.77 11.46
N PHE A 110 6.13 -19.89 11.73
CA PHE A 110 5.52 -21.19 12.05
C PHE A 110 5.16 -22.03 10.81
N PHE A 111 4.80 -21.38 9.70
CA PHE A 111 4.22 -22.08 8.54
C PHE A 111 5.06 -22.01 7.26
N ALA A 112 6.13 -21.21 7.24
CA ALA A 112 6.90 -20.93 6.01
C ALA A 112 8.39 -20.66 6.29
N LEU A 113 8.97 -21.31 7.32
CA LEU A 113 10.35 -21.08 7.74
C LEU A 113 11.38 -21.42 6.65
N GLU A 114 11.06 -22.36 5.78
CA GLU A 114 11.86 -22.74 4.62
C GLU A 114 12.10 -21.57 3.64
N TYR A 115 11.29 -20.51 3.72
CA TYR A 115 11.41 -19.30 2.91
C TYR A 115 12.10 -18.13 3.65
N ILE A 116 12.87 -18.40 4.70
CA ILE A 116 13.52 -17.37 5.55
C ILE A 116 14.31 -16.31 4.77
N TYR A 117 14.93 -16.66 3.64
CA TYR A 117 15.65 -15.70 2.80
C TYR A 117 14.73 -14.61 2.21
N PHE A 118 13.48 -14.95 1.86
CA PHE A 118 12.50 -13.98 1.40
C PHE A 118 12.03 -13.07 2.54
N ILE A 119 11.99 -13.58 3.77
CA ILE A 119 11.65 -12.81 4.97
C ILE A 119 12.70 -11.71 5.21
N ILE A 120 13.98 -12.00 5.00
CA ILE A 120 15.06 -11.02 5.14
C ILE A 120 14.88 -9.84 4.16
N LEU A 121 14.43 -10.10 2.93
CA LEU A 121 14.19 -9.05 1.94
C LEU A 121 13.10 -8.07 2.40
N TYR A 122 12.13 -8.52 3.19
CA TYR A 122 11.10 -7.64 3.74
C TYR A 122 11.70 -6.56 4.63
N PHE A 123 12.68 -6.89 5.49
CA PHE A 123 13.35 -5.92 6.35
C PHE A 123 14.14 -4.87 5.57
N MET A 124 14.68 -5.22 4.40
CA MET A 124 15.29 -4.23 3.50
C MET A 124 14.25 -3.24 2.96
N GLY A 125 13.08 -3.73 2.58
CA GLY A 125 11.95 -2.90 2.15
C GLY A 125 11.45 -1.97 3.27
N LEU A 126 11.32 -2.50 4.49
CA LEU A 126 10.95 -1.71 5.67
C LEU A 126 12.00 -0.63 5.97
N TYR A 127 13.29 -0.97 5.91
CA TYR A 127 14.37 0.01 6.08
C TYR A 127 14.26 1.13 5.06
N PHE A 128 14.08 0.82 3.77
CA PHE A 128 13.92 1.83 2.72
C PHE A 128 12.71 2.74 3.00
N HIS A 129 11.57 2.15 3.39
CA HIS A 129 10.36 2.88 3.71
C HIS A 129 10.59 3.87 4.88
N LEU A 130 11.18 3.40 5.98
CA LEU A 130 11.48 4.24 7.15
C LEU A 130 12.56 5.29 6.86
N ALA A 131 13.61 4.93 6.12
CA ALA A 131 14.67 5.85 5.73
C ALA A 131 14.10 7.02 4.89
N ARG A 132 13.17 6.74 3.97
CA ARG A 132 12.46 7.76 3.19
C ARG A 132 11.64 8.68 4.10
N HIS A 133 10.86 8.13 5.03
CA HIS A 133 10.08 8.91 6.00
C HIS A 133 10.97 9.89 6.78
N TYR A 134 12.05 9.38 7.40
CA TYR A 134 12.95 10.23 8.18
C TYR A 134 13.69 11.25 7.33
N HIS A 135 14.01 10.92 6.07
CA HIS A 135 14.60 11.86 5.13
C HIS A 135 13.63 13.01 4.80
N LEU A 136 12.39 12.71 4.42
CA LEU A 136 11.36 13.72 4.15
C LEU A 136 11.09 14.60 5.37
N LYS A 137 10.94 13.98 6.55
CA LYS A 137 10.78 14.69 7.83
C LYS A 137 11.94 15.65 8.11
N LYS A 138 13.18 15.27 7.77
CA LYS A 138 14.34 16.15 7.91
C LYS A 138 14.32 17.32 6.93
N LEU A 139 13.88 17.10 5.69
CA LEU A 139 13.74 18.17 4.69
C LEU A 139 12.68 19.20 5.08
N GLU A 140 11.58 18.75 5.70
CA GLU A 140 10.47 19.63 6.12
C GLU A 140 10.71 20.33 7.47
N ARG A 141 11.65 19.85 8.31
CA ARG A 141 12.04 20.56 9.55
C ARG A 141 12.53 21.98 9.20
N ARG A 142 11.78 22.97 9.68
CA ARG A 142 12.25 24.36 9.86
C ARG A 142 12.93 24.47 11.21
#